data_AF-A0A512CAU0-F1
#
_entry.id   AF-A0A512CAU0-F1
#
_cell.length_a   1.000
_cell.length_b   1.000
_cell.length_c   1.000
_cell.angle_alpha   90.00
_cell.angle_beta   90.00
_cell.angle_gamma   90.00
#
_symmetry.space_group_name_H-M   'P 1'
#
loop_
_entity.id
_entity.type
_entity.pdbx_description
1 polymer ?
#
loop_
_entity_poly.entity_id
_entity_poly.type
_entity_poly.pdbx_seq_one_letter_code
_entity_poly.pdbx_strand_id
1 'polypeptide(L)'
;MKKLITLGLILILVGCGATKDFNGIAGKKALKGEWQVDQLEFFGAEGTYKAFMFDFADSYCFKNSTWMFIPNNYTGKFTIASNSSNCESTTARIRWSFFDSDTQRYIQFKYTDDKNKSLDPMNAGYRMKVKSLSETNMKIELEVEYQGKPFTVEMSMSKISDNVVL
;
A
#
# COMPACT_ATOMS: atom_id res chain seq x y z
N MET A 1 -11.59 7.39 -66.70
CA MET A 1 -12.64 6.71 -65.89
C MET A 1 -12.03 5.38 -65.46
N LYS A 2 -11.79 5.00 -64.20
CA LYS A 2 -12.41 5.33 -62.92
C LYS A 2 -11.29 5.34 -61.85
N LYS A 3 -11.36 6.30 -60.93
CA LYS A 3 -10.48 6.41 -59.75
C LYS A 3 -10.94 5.42 -58.69
N LEU A 4 -10.03 4.65 -58.10
CA LEU A 4 -10.26 3.96 -56.84
C LEU A 4 -9.00 4.11 -55.97
N ILE A 5 -8.98 5.21 -55.22
CA ILE A 5 -8.06 5.43 -54.10
C ILE A 5 -8.69 4.69 -52.92
N THR A 6 -8.16 3.52 -52.57
CA THR A 6 -8.58 2.80 -51.37
C THR A 6 -7.68 3.28 -50.22
N LEU A 7 -8.15 4.31 -49.50
CA LEU A 7 -7.52 4.81 -48.29
C LEU A 7 -7.87 3.84 -47.14
N GLY A 8 -6.90 3.01 -46.75
CA GLY A 8 -7.03 2.10 -45.61
C GLY A 8 -7.05 2.90 -44.30
N LEU A 9 -8.21 2.98 -43.66
CA LEU A 9 -8.36 3.57 -42.33
C LEU A 9 -7.89 2.56 -41.28
N ILE A 10 -6.65 2.70 -40.83
CA ILE A 10 -6.13 1.96 -39.68
C ILE A 10 -6.70 2.62 -38.42
N LEU A 11 -7.81 2.07 -37.90
CA LEU A 11 -8.27 2.38 -36.55
C LEU A 11 -7.36 1.67 -35.55
N ILE A 12 -6.38 2.41 -35.02
CA ILE A 12 -5.64 1.97 -33.83
C ILE A 12 -6.59 2.17 -32.64
N LEU A 13 -7.34 1.12 -32.29
CA LEU A 13 -8.05 1.07 -31.01
C LEU A 13 -7.00 0.88 -29.90
N VAL A 14 -6.41 1.99 -29.45
CA VAL A 14 -5.65 2.02 -28.19
C VAL A 14 -6.67 1.94 -27.06
N GLY A 15 -7.16 0.72 -26.79
CA GLY A 15 -7.91 0.42 -25.59
C GLY A 15 -6.99 0.48 -24.39
N CYS A 16 -6.71 1.68 -23.87
CA CYS A 16 -6.17 1.81 -22.53
C CYS A 16 -7.32 1.46 -21.59
N GLY A 17 -7.37 0.22 -21.12
CA GLY A 17 -8.31 -0.19 -20.07
C GLY A 17 -8.11 0.76 -18.89
N ALA A 18 -9.02 1.72 -18.72
CA ALA A 18 -8.89 2.75 -17.72
C ALA A 18 -8.81 2.09 -16.34
N THR A 19 -7.61 2.02 -15.79
CA THR A 19 -7.42 1.72 -14.37
C THR A 19 -8.15 2.80 -13.61
N LYS A 20 -9.15 2.39 -12.80
CA LYS A 20 -10.00 3.32 -12.06
C LYS A 20 -9.19 4.01 -10.97
N ASP A 21 -8.67 5.17 -11.31
CA ASP A 21 -8.18 6.13 -10.34
C ASP A 21 -9.36 6.64 -9.51
N PHE A 22 -9.12 6.93 -8.24
CA PHE A 22 -10.14 7.45 -7.32
C PHE A 22 -9.69 8.80 -6.82
N ASN A 23 -10.44 9.85 -7.15
CA ASN A 23 -10.11 11.23 -6.79
C ASN A 23 -8.64 11.61 -7.12
N GLY A 24 -8.13 11.14 -8.27
CA GLY A 24 -6.74 11.37 -8.69
C GLY A 24 -5.68 10.46 -8.04
N ILE A 25 -6.07 9.55 -7.16
CA ILE A 25 -5.19 8.51 -6.59
C ILE A 25 -5.20 7.29 -7.51
N ALA A 26 -4.01 6.87 -7.94
CA ALA A 26 -3.86 5.75 -8.85
C ALA A 26 -4.44 4.42 -8.31
N GLY A 27 -4.74 3.50 -9.21
CA GLY A 27 -5.31 2.19 -8.90
C GLY A 27 -4.29 1.07 -8.62
N LYS A 28 -4.78 -0.18 -8.69
CA LYS A 28 -4.00 -1.40 -8.38
C LYS A 28 -2.75 -1.60 -9.24
N LYS A 29 -2.76 -1.08 -10.47
CA LYS A 29 -1.62 -1.21 -11.39
C LYS A 29 -0.41 -0.45 -10.84
N ALA A 30 -0.62 0.80 -10.40
CA ALA A 30 0.43 1.60 -9.78
C ALA A 30 0.91 0.97 -8.47
N LEU A 31 -0.02 0.48 -7.63
CA LEU A 31 0.31 -0.15 -6.34
C LEU A 31 1.10 -1.46 -6.48
N LYS A 32 0.97 -2.19 -7.58
CA LYS A 32 1.70 -3.44 -7.80
C LYS A 32 3.20 -3.19 -7.63
N GLY A 33 3.83 -3.96 -6.75
CA GLY A 33 5.27 -3.88 -6.54
C GLY A 33 5.66 -4.21 -5.11
N GLU A 34 6.96 -4.17 -4.89
CA GLU A 34 7.59 -4.09 -3.58
C GLU A 34 7.98 -2.65 -3.30
N TRP A 35 7.67 -2.19 -2.10
CA TRP A 35 7.78 -0.81 -1.65
C TRP A 35 8.59 -0.75 -0.37
N GLN A 36 9.57 0.12 -0.29
CA GLN A 36 10.34 0.36 0.92
C GLN A 36 9.86 1.63 1.61
N VAL A 37 9.71 1.60 2.94
CA VAL A 37 9.46 2.82 3.73
C VAL A 37 10.76 3.60 3.86
N ASP A 38 10.86 4.70 3.12
CA ASP A 38 12.05 5.56 3.11
C ASP A 38 12.03 6.59 4.22
N GLN A 39 10.87 7.02 4.68
CA GLN A 39 10.74 8.04 5.73
C GLN A 39 9.48 7.82 6.57
N LEU A 40 9.64 8.09 7.87
CA LEU A 40 8.54 8.22 8.82
C LEU A 40 8.47 9.68 9.27
N GLU A 41 7.29 10.28 9.16
CA GLU A 41 6.99 11.58 9.75
C GLU A 41 5.87 11.41 10.77
N PHE A 42 5.96 12.17 11.87
CA PHE A 42 5.01 12.11 12.96
C PHE A 42 4.36 13.47 13.16
N PHE A 43 3.03 13.50 13.14
CA PHE A 43 2.25 14.72 13.31
C PHE A 43 1.41 14.60 14.58
N GLY A 44 1.82 15.31 15.63
CA GLY A 44 1.20 15.25 16.94
C GLY A 44 1.90 16.16 17.94
N ALA A 45 1.55 16.02 19.22
CA ALA A 45 2.24 16.70 20.30
C ALA A 45 3.64 16.11 20.51
N GLU A 46 4.60 16.93 20.96
CA GLU A 46 5.94 16.44 21.26
C GLU A 46 5.92 15.31 22.30
N GLY A 47 6.70 14.25 22.07
CA GLY A 47 6.79 13.10 22.96
C GLY A 47 5.71 12.03 22.80
N THR A 48 4.77 12.15 21.84
CA THR A 48 3.73 11.13 21.60
C THR A 48 4.15 10.02 20.62
N TYR A 49 5.38 10.05 20.10
CA TYR A 49 5.80 9.32 18.90
C TYR A 49 6.19 7.84 19.12
N LYS A 50 5.41 7.14 19.93
CA LYS A 50 5.53 5.69 20.12
C LYS A 50 4.15 5.06 20.10
N ALA A 51 3.76 4.44 18.99
CA ALA A 51 2.53 3.65 18.93
C ALA A 51 2.83 2.23 18.50
N PHE A 52 2.10 1.27 19.05
CA PHE A 52 2.12 -0.11 18.56
C PHE A 52 1.23 -0.18 17.32
N MET A 53 1.82 -0.29 16.14
CA MET A 53 1.10 -0.26 14.87
C MET A 53 0.75 -1.67 14.41
N PHE A 54 -0.48 -1.83 13.93
CA PHE A 54 -1.02 -3.05 13.33
C PHE A 54 -0.96 -4.29 14.25
N ASP A 55 -0.93 -4.08 15.56
CA ASP A 55 -0.69 -5.14 16.54
C ASP A 55 0.58 -5.97 16.26
N PHE A 56 1.60 -5.34 15.67
CA PHE A 56 2.78 -6.03 15.16
C PHE A 56 4.09 -5.50 15.75
N ALA A 57 4.33 -4.19 15.67
CA ALA A 57 5.56 -3.57 16.17
C ALA A 57 5.37 -2.10 16.51
N ASP A 58 6.33 -1.53 17.25
CA ASP A 58 6.39 -0.08 17.50
C ASP A 58 6.56 0.71 16.20
N SER A 59 5.99 1.91 16.15
CA SER A 59 5.89 2.75 14.96
C SER A 59 7.23 3.01 14.26
N TYR A 60 8.29 3.24 15.03
CA TYR A 60 9.63 3.49 14.48
C TYR A 60 10.25 2.26 13.79
N CYS A 61 9.82 1.03 14.12
CA CYS A 61 10.32 -0.18 13.47
C CYS A 61 9.89 -0.31 12.00
N PHE A 62 8.88 0.45 11.57
CA PHE A 62 8.45 0.44 10.17
C PHE A 62 9.38 1.21 9.24
N LYS A 63 10.36 1.97 9.77
CA LYS A 63 11.41 2.60 8.95
C LYS A 63 12.24 1.51 8.27
N ASN A 64 12.41 1.64 6.95
CA ASN A 64 13.06 0.65 6.08
C ASN A 64 12.33 -0.71 5.98
N SER A 65 11.08 -0.81 6.46
CA SER A 65 10.25 -1.99 6.18
C SER A 65 9.92 -2.09 4.69
N THR A 66 9.77 -3.31 4.19
CA THR A 66 9.36 -3.57 2.80
C THR A 66 7.96 -4.15 2.74
N TRP A 67 7.17 -3.71 1.77
CA TRP A 67 5.76 -4.05 1.58
C TRP A 67 5.52 -4.50 0.15
N MET A 68 4.96 -5.68 -0.02
CA MET A 68 4.67 -6.28 -1.31
C MET A 68 3.16 -6.37 -1.54
N PHE A 69 2.70 -5.84 -2.67
CA PHE A 69 1.29 -5.90 -3.07
C PHE A 69 1.13 -6.65 -4.40
N ILE A 70 0.37 -7.75 -4.38
CA ILE A 70 0.05 -8.59 -5.54
C ILE A 70 -1.45 -8.45 -5.90
N PRO A 71 -1.80 -7.69 -6.96
CA PRO A 71 -3.20 -7.42 -7.28
C PRO A 71 -4.05 -8.62 -7.71
N ASN A 72 -3.45 -9.61 -8.38
CA ASN A 72 -4.21 -10.67 -9.06
C ASN A 72 -5.08 -11.51 -8.11
N ASN A 73 -4.58 -11.76 -6.89
CA ASN A 73 -5.24 -12.55 -5.86
C ASN A 73 -5.37 -11.79 -4.54
N TYR A 74 -5.08 -10.48 -4.54
CA TYR A 74 -5.19 -9.60 -3.37
C TYR A 74 -4.28 -10.01 -2.21
N THR A 75 -3.16 -10.65 -2.49
CA THR A 75 -2.21 -11.09 -1.47
C THR A 75 -1.02 -10.14 -1.39
N GLY A 76 -0.27 -10.26 -0.31
CA GLY A 76 0.95 -9.50 -0.11
C GLY A 76 1.67 -9.99 1.13
N LYS A 77 2.73 -9.27 1.47
CA LYS A 77 3.42 -9.40 2.74
C LYS A 77 4.08 -8.08 3.09
N PHE A 78 4.42 -7.89 4.35
CA PHE A 78 5.40 -6.89 4.72
C PHE A 78 6.46 -7.49 5.64
N THR A 79 7.64 -6.91 5.61
CA THR A 79 8.80 -7.31 6.40
C THR A 79 9.34 -6.10 7.13
N ILE A 80 9.40 -6.17 8.46
CA ILE A 80 10.18 -5.23 9.27
C ILE A 80 11.63 -5.67 9.18
N ALA A 81 12.51 -4.75 8.79
CA ALA A 81 13.95 -4.97 8.80
C ALA A 81 14.51 -4.78 10.22
N SER A 82 15.55 -5.53 10.56
CA SER A 82 16.32 -5.23 11.76
C SER A 82 17.11 -3.94 11.53
N ASN A 83 16.80 -2.91 12.31
CA ASN A 83 17.39 -1.58 12.17
C ASN A 83 17.92 -0.99 13.49
N SER A 84 17.67 -1.67 14.62
CA SER A 84 18.10 -1.30 15.97
C SER A 84 17.98 -2.50 16.91
N SER A 85 18.48 -2.40 18.15
CA SER A 85 18.34 -3.44 19.18
C SER A 85 16.88 -3.76 19.55
N ASN A 86 15.92 -2.92 19.14
CA ASN A 86 14.54 -3.01 19.57
C ASN A 86 13.59 -3.44 18.43
N CYS A 87 14.10 -3.61 17.20
CA CYS A 87 13.31 -4.05 16.06
C CYS A 87 13.86 -5.37 15.52
N GLU A 88 13.09 -6.43 15.74
CA GLU A 88 13.40 -7.76 15.22
C GLU A 88 12.93 -7.92 13.78
N SER A 89 13.72 -8.64 12.98
CA SER A 89 13.34 -8.97 11.62
C SER A 89 12.15 -9.92 11.64
N THR A 90 11.01 -9.45 11.13
CA THR A 90 9.74 -10.17 11.19
C THR A 90 8.95 -9.95 9.91
N THR A 91 8.21 -10.96 9.46
CA THR A 91 7.42 -10.92 8.21
C THR A 91 6.00 -11.39 8.48
N ALA A 92 5.03 -10.70 7.89
CA ALA A 92 3.63 -11.08 7.94
C ALA A 92 3.03 -11.16 6.54
N ARG A 93 2.32 -12.26 6.25
CA ARG A 93 1.49 -12.37 5.04
C ARG A 93 0.18 -11.62 5.26
N ILE A 94 -0.28 -10.95 4.20
CA ILE A 94 -1.52 -10.18 4.23
C ILE A 94 -2.39 -10.49 3.03
N ARG A 95 -3.71 -10.33 3.22
CA ARG A 95 -4.63 -10.04 2.12
C ARG A 95 -5.09 -8.60 2.19
N TRP A 96 -5.05 -7.90 1.07
CA TRP A 96 -5.30 -6.47 1.00
C TRP A 96 -6.38 -6.13 -0.04
N SER A 97 -7.01 -4.98 0.12
CA SER A 97 -7.91 -4.41 -0.89
C SER A 97 -7.89 -2.89 -0.78
N PHE A 98 -8.37 -2.20 -1.81
CA PHE A 98 -8.74 -0.80 -1.64
C PHE A 98 -10.12 -0.72 -0.97
N PHE A 99 -10.25 0.22 -0.06
CA PHE A 99 -11.52 0.69 0.46
C PHE A 99 -11.61 2.17 0.13
N ASP A 100 -12.63 2.54 -0.63
CA ASP A 100 -12.89 3.92 -1.00
C ASP A 100 -14.09 4.41 -0.18
N SER A 101 -13.91 5.47 0.60
CA SER A 101 -15.01 6.25 1.14
C SER A 101 -15.50 7.25 0.09
N ASP A 102 -16.31 8.24 0.47
CA ASP A 102 -16.77 9.27 -0.48
C ASP A 102 -15.62 10.13 -1.01
N THR A 103 -14.60 10.37 -0.17
CA THR A 103 -13.51 11.32 -0.50
C THR A 103 -12.11 10.72 -0.37
N GLN A 104 -11.95 9.59 0.32
CA GLN A 104 -10.64 9.06 0.69
C GLN A 104 -10.49 7.61 0.24
N ARG A 105 -9.29 7.27 -0.23
CA ARG A 105 -8.89 5.90 -0.53
C ARG A 105 -8.00 5.36 0.58
N TYR A 106 -8.24 4.11 0.94
CA TYR A 106 -7.46 3.38 1.91
C TYR A 106 -6.98 2.07 1.31
N ILE A 107 -5.79 1.64 1.70
CA ILE A 107 -5.40 0.23 1.63
C ILE A 107 -5.87 -0.40 2.94
N GLN A 108 -6.71 -1.41 2.86
CA GLN A 108 -7.12 -2.21 4.01
C GLN A 108 -6.55 -3.61 3.91
N PHE A 109 -6.07 -4.18 5.00
CA PHE A 109 -5.49 -5.52 5.00
C PHE A 109 -5.80 -6.31 6.27
N LYS A 110 -5.64 -7.63 6.18
CA LYS A 110 -5.69 -8.56 7.31
C LYS A 110 -4.56 -9.56 7.22
N TYR A 111 -4.15 -10.11 8.37
CA TYR A 111 -3.13 -11.15 8.44
C TYR A 111 -3.64 -12.50 7.95
N THR A 112 -2.77 -13.24 7.27
CA THR A 112 -3.11 -14.58 6.76
C THR A 112 -2.04 -15.64 7.04
N ASP A 113 -2.46 -16.90 7.07
CA ASP A 113 -1.57 -18.05 7.03
C ASP A 113 -0.94 -18.24 5.62
N ASP A 114 -0.08 -19.24 5.47
CA ASP A 114 0.54 -19.59 4.18
C ASP A 114 -0.45 -20.10 3.12
N LYS A 115 -1.69 -20.42 3.53
CA LYS A 115 -2.80 -20.80 2.64
C LYS A 115 -3.70 -19.60 2.32
N ASN A 116 -3.29 -18.38 2.65
CA ASN A 116 -4.03 -17.13 2.48
C ASN A 116 -5.39 -17.08 3.21
N LYS A 117 -5.55 -17.88 4.28
CA LYS A 117 -6.71 -17.83 5.18
C LYS A 117 -6.46 -16.80 6.27
N SER A 118 -7.51 -16.09 6.67
CA SER A 118 -7.44 -15.10 7.76
C SER A 118 -6.92 -15.76 9.04
N LEU A 119 -5.96 -15.12 9.72
CA LEU A 119 -5.52 -15.55 11.05
C LEU A 119 -6.47 -15.06 12.15
N ASP A 120 -7.15 -13.94 11.91
CA ASP A 120 -8.16 -13.42 12.82
C ASP A 120 -9.52 -14.10 12.56
N PRO A 121 -10.10 -14.81 13.55
CA PRO A 121 -11.39 -15.51 13.41
C PRO A 121 -12.59 -14.55 13.35
N MET A 122 -12.46 -13.34 13.90
CA MET A 122 -13.46 -12.26 13.79
C MET A 122 -13.28 -11.45 12.50
N ASN A 123 -12.27 -11.77 11.69
CA ASN A 123 -11.95 -11.15 10.42
C ASN A 123 -11.67 -9.64 10.56
N ALA A 124 -11.10 -9.23 11.70
CA ALA A 124 -10.60 -7.89 11.91
C ALA A 124 -9.41 -7.59 10.98
N GLY A 125 -9.14 -6.31 10.77
CA GLY A 125 -8.07 -5.86 9.90
C GLY A 125 -7.76 -4.38 10.10
N TYR A 126 -6.84 -3.90 9.29
CA TYR A 126 -6.24 -2.58 9.43
C TYR A 126 -6.50 -1.74 8.19
N ARG A 127 -6.44 -0.42 8.35
CA ARG A 127 -6.58 0.55 7.26
C ARG A 127 -5.45 1.56 7.33
N MET A 128 -4.92 1.89 6.15
CA MET A 128 -3.93 2.93 5.95
C MET A 128 -4.43 3.83 4.82
N LYS A 129 -4.55 5.12 5.10
CA LYS A 129 -5.07 6.11 4.16
C LYS A 129 -4.01 6.39 3.09
N VAL A 130 -4.39 6.36 1.82
CA VAL A 130 -3.49 6.68 0.71
C VAL A 130 -3.55 8.18 0.47
N LYS A 131 -2.43 8.88 0.69
CA LYS A 131 -2.31 10.32 0.42
C LYS A 131 -1.89 10.59 -1.00
N SER A 132 -0.98 9.79 -1.51
CA SER A 132 -0.60 9.81 -2.92
C SER A 132 -0.10 8.43 -3.33
N LEU A 133 -0.29 8.09 -4.60
CA LEU A 133 0.23 6.87 -5.20
C LEU A 133 0.56 7.17 -6.67
N SER A 134 1.79 6.90 -7.04
CA SER A 134 2.28 6.94 -8.42
C SER A 134 2.96 5.60 -8.76
N GLU A 135 3.57 5.51 -9.95
CA GLU A 135 4.30 4.31 -10.35
C GLU A 135 5.59 4.08 -9.54
N THR A 136 6.10 5.10 -8.86
CA THR A 136 7.41 5.04 -8.17
C THR A 136 7.35 5.45 -6.71
N ASN A 137 6.34 6.23 -6.29
CA ASN A 137 6.24 6.79 -4.94
C ASN A 137 4.84 6.60 -4.36
N MET A 138 4.78 6.40 -3.05
CA MET A 138 3.55 6.28 -2.29
C MET A 138 3.68 6.99 -0.95
N LYS A 139 2.64 7.74 -0.56
CA LYS A 139 2.50 8.28 0.79
C LYS A 139 1.25 7.71 1.44
N ILE A 140 1.41 7.16 2.63
CA ILE A 140 0.32 6.57 3.41
C ILE A 140 0.30 7.12 4.83
N GLU A 141 -0.89 7.38 5.34
CA GLU A 141 -1.12 7.88 6.69
C GLU A 141 -1.83 6.81 7.54
N LEU A 142 -1.41 6.72 8.80
CA LEU A 142 -2.09 5.96 9.84
C LEU A 142 -2.36 6.89 11.02
N GLU A 143 -3.61 6.95 11.44
CA GLU A 143 -3.98 7.57 12.71
C GLU A 143 -3.77 6.54 13.82
N VAL A 144 -3.02 6.94 14.84
CA VAL A 144 -2.66 6.09 15.98
C VAL A 144 -2.80 6.87 17.27
N GLU A 145 -2.75 6.17 18.40
CA GLU A 145 -2.82 6.76 19.72
C GLU A 145 -1.72 6.19 20.62
N TYR A 146 -1.19 7.03 21.50
CA TYR A 146 -0.36 6.59 22.62
C TYR A 146 -0.82 7.26 23.91
N GLN A 147 -1.20 6.47 24.91
CA GLN A 147 -1.67 6.94 26.21
C GLN A 147 -2.81 7.99 26.11
N GLY A 148 -3.83 7.75 25.28
CA GLY A 148 -4.94 8.70 25.11
C GLY A 148 -4.65 9.89 24.19
N LYS A 149 -3.41 9.99 23.64
CA LYS A 149 -3.00 11.10 22.78
C LYS A 149 -2.94 10.66 21.32
N PRO A 150 -3.85 11.13 20.46
CA PRO A 150 -3.83 10.78 19.05
C PRO A 150 -2.70 11.52 18.31
N PHE A 151 -2.11 10.85 17.32
CA PHE A 151 -1.17 11.43 16.37
C PHE A 151 -1.22 10.67 15.04
N THR A 152 -0.66 11.26 13.99
CA THR A 152 -0.57 10.62 12.67
C THR A 152 0.86 10.18 12.40
N VAL A 153 1.01 8.97 11.88
CA VAL A 153 2.25 8.47 11.26
C VAL A 153 2.08 8.54 9.74
N GLU A 154 2.91 9.32 9.06
CA GLU A 154 3.03 9.28 7.60
C GLU A 154 4.24 8.44 7.21
N MET A 155 4.03 7.47 6.31
CA MET A 155 5.09 6.72 5.67
C MET A 155 5.24 7.20 4.22
N SER A 156 6.43 7.69 3.88
CA SER A 156 6.81 7.93 2.47
C SER A 156 7.59 6.73 1.96
N MET A 157 7.19 6.20 0.80
CA MET A 157 7.66 4.92 0.29
C MET A 157 8.03 5.00 -1.18
N SER A 158 9.13 4.35 -1.55
CA SER A 158 9.57 4.18 -2.94
C SER A 158 9.36 2.74 -3.41
N LYS A 159 8.96 2.59 -4.67
CA LYS A 159 8.90 1.27 -5.30
C LYS A 159 10.33 0.79 -5.60
N ILE A 160 10.68 -0.39 -5.09
CA ILE A 160 12.00 -1.00 -5.28
C ILE A 160 11.98 -2.17 -6.28
N SER A 161 10.79 -2.71 -6.61
CA SER A 161 10.64 -3.79 -7.59
C SER A 161 9.21 -3.88 -8.13
N ASP A 162 9.04 -4.12 -9.43
CA ASP A 162 7.75 -4.52 -10.04
C ASP A 162 7.53 -6.04 -10.04
N ASN A 163 8.60 -6.81 -9.73
CA ASN A 163 8.58 -8.26 -9.66
C ASN A 163 8.07 -8.68 -8.29
N VAL A 164 6.86 -9.22 -8.25
CA VAL A 164 6.20 -9.63 -7.01
C VAL A 164 5.92 -11.13 -7.04
N VAL A 165 6.65 -11.88 -6.22
CA VAL A 165 6.47 -13.32 -5.99
C VAL A 165 6.50 -13.55 -4.48
N LEU A 166 5.49 -14.28 -4.00
CA LEU A 166 5.22 -14.43 -2.56
C LEU A 166 6.13 -15.44 -1.89
#